data_AF-A0A842PC51-F1
#
_entry.id   AF-A0A842PC51-F1
#
_cell.length_a   1.000
_cell.length_b   1.000
_cell.length_c   1.000
_cell.angle_alpha   90.00
_cell.angle_beta   90.00
_cell.angle_gamma   90.00
#
_symmetry.space_group_name_H-M   'P 1'
#
loop_
_entity.id
_entity.type
_entity.pdbx_description
1 polymer ?
#
loop_
_entity_poly.entity_id
_entity_poly.type
_entity_poly.pdbx_seq_one_letter_code
_entity_poly.pdbx_strand_id
1 'polypeptide(L)'
;MRLYPILIILMFFGVCLSGCVSPPKEEPCEEGLSTIEYLPDPEGVTTANIRLADLDGNGVDEIFATHPLDGTITRTICDENECIEQVFDQGFIAPVRTHIVDLDDDGFTAIIVADLG
;
A
#
# COMPACT_ATOMS: atom_id res chain seq x y z
N MET A 1 -62.06 41.69 -0.04
CA MET A 1 -61.53 40.61 -0.92
C MET A 1 -60.28 41.09 -1.66
N ARG A 2 -59.06 40.93 -1.13
CA ARG A 2 -57.78 40.99 -1.91
C ARG A 2 -56.61 40.23 -1.23
N LEU A 3 -56.88 39.23 -0.38
CA LEU A 3 -55.83 38.43 0.28
C LEU A 3 -55.23 37.35 -0.62
N TYR A 4 -56.00 36.83 -1.58
CA TYR A 4 -55.57 35.79 -2.52
C TYR A 4 -54.37 36.15 -3.43
N PRO A 5 -54.28 37.35 -4.05
CA PRO A 5 -53.15 37.64 -4.94
C PRO A 5 -51.82 37.79 -4.19
N ILE A 6 -51.85 38.28 -2.94
CA ILE A 6 -50.64 38.45 -2.12
C ILE A 6 -50.10 37.09 -1.68
N LEU A 7 -50.99 36.16 -1.31
CA LEU A 7 -50.60 34.80 -0.92
C LEU A 7 -49.97 34.04 -2.09
N ILE A 8 -50.50 34.20 -3.30
CA ILE A 8 -49.97 33.59 -4.53
C ILE A 8 -48.59 34.15 -4.87
N ILE A 9 -48.38 35.46 -4.74
CA ILE A 9 -47.08 36.10 -5.00
C ILE A 9 -46.02 35.64 -3.98
N LEU A 10 -46.38 35.52 -2.70
CA LEU A 10 -45.49 35.01 -1.65
C LEU A 10 -45.13 33.54 -1.88
N MET A 11 -46.09 32.72 -2.31
CA MET A 11 -45.86 31.31 -2.61
C MET A 11 -44.95 31.14 -3.84
N PHE A 12 -45.05 32.02 -4.84
CA PHE A 12 -44.17 31.98 -6.02
C PHE A 12 -42.73 32.41 -5.70
N PHE A 13 -42.54 33.38 -4.81
CA PHE A 13 -41.21 33.82 -4.38
C PHE A 13 -40.47 32.77 -3.54
N GLY A 14 -41.19 31.96 -2.76
CA GLY A 14 -40.59 30.90 -1.93
C GLY A 14 -39.93 29.77 -2.74
N VAL A 15 -40.44 29.47 -3.93
CA VAL A 15 -39.94 28.36 -4.78
C VAL A 15 -38.67 28.77 -5.55
N CYS A 16 -38.47 30.07 -5.82
CA CYS A 16 -37.27 30.55 -6.52
C CYS A 16 -36.03 30.66 -5.61
N LEU A 17 -36.20 30.63 -4.28
CA LEU A 17 -35.12 30.82 -3.31
C LEU A 17 -34.58 29.51 -2.72
N SER A 18 -35.23 28.36 -2.98
CA SER A 18 -34.67 27.04 -2.67
C SER A 18 -33.69 26.61 -3.75
N GLY A 19 -32.60 27.36 -3.91
CA GLY A 19 -31.47 26.92 -4.72
C GLY A 19 -30.90 25.64 -4.10
N CYS A 20 -30.96 24.53 -4.83
CA CYS A 20 -30.22 23.33 -4.44
C CYS A 20 -28.73 23.69 -4.48
N VAL A 21 -28.13 23.85 -3.30
CA VAL A 21 -26.67 23.88 -3.17
C VAL A 21 -26.21 22.44 -3.42
N SER A 22 -25.82 22.16 -4.65
CA SER A 22 -25.12 20.91 -4.97
C SER A 22 -23.88 20.85 -4.07
N PRO A 23 -23.61 19.72 -3.41
CA PRO A 23 -22.35 19.57 -2.72
C PRO A 23 -21.21 19.84 -3.73
N PRO A 24 -20.13 20.51 -3.30
CA PRO A 24 -18.96 20.65 -4.16
C PRO A 24 -18.58 19.27 -4.68
N LYS A 25 -18.39 19.18 -6.00
CA LYS A 25 -17.97 17.93 -6.65
C LYS A 25 -16.70 17.47 -5.93
N GLU A 26 -16.71 16.26 -5.38
CA GLU A 26 -15.50 15.66 -4.80
C GLU A 26 -14.43 15.67 -5.89
N GLU A 27 -13.46 16.56 -5.76
CA GLU A 27 -12.26 16.49 -6.57
C GLU A 27 -11.47 15.29 -6.07
N PRO A 28 -11.14 14.31 -6.94
CA PRO A 28 -10.29 13.22 -6.53
C PRO A 28 -8.99 13.82 -5.99
N CYS A 29 -8.57 13.37 -4.81
CA CYS A 29 -7.25 13.70 -4.30
C CYS A 29 -6.23 13.19 -5.31
N GLU A 30 -5.67 14.07 -6.15
CA GLU A 30 -4.45 13.77 -6.90
C GLU A 30 -3.30 13.78 -5.89
N GLU A 31 -3.23 12.74 -5.06
CA GLU A 31 -1.97 12.41 -4.42
C GLU A 31 -1.01 12.09 -5.55
N GLY A 32 0.06 12.90 -5.69
CA GLY A 32 1.12 12.70 -6.68
C GLY A 32 1.95 11.44 -6.42
N LEU A 33 1.32 10.35 -6.00
CA LEU A 33 1.87 9.05 -5.75
C LEU A 33 1.69 8.21 -7.02
N SER A 34 2.79 7.91 -7.69
CA SER A 34 2.83 6.90 -8.74
C SER A 34 3.24 5.57 -8.14
N THR A 35 2.49 4.52 -8.43
CA THR A 35 2.88 3.14 -8.09
C THR A 35 3.59 2.51 -9.29
N ILE A 36 4.73 1.86 -9.04
CA ILE A 36 5.42 1.02 -10.02
C ILE A 36 5.38 -0.40 -9.46
N GLU A 37 4.92 -1.34 -10.28
CA GLU A 37 4.95 -2.77 -9.96
C GLU A 37 6.28 -3.35 -10.48
N TYR A 38 7.16 -3.74 -9.56
CA TYR A 38 8.47 -4.32 -9.90
C TYR A 38 8.46 -5.84 -10.00
N LEU A 39 7.60 -6.50 -9.22
CA LEU A 39 7.52 -7.95 -9.11
C LEU A 39 6.06 -8.38 -9.35
N PRO A 40 5.67 -8.66 -10.59
CA PRO A 40 4.34 -9.20 -10.87
C PRO A 40 4.27 -10.64 -10.37
N ASP A 41 3.20 -10.96 -9.64
CA ASP A 41 2.91 -12.30 -9.14
C ASP A 41 1.74 -12.91 -9.92
N PRO A 42 2.00 -13.58 -11.06
CA PRO A 42 0.94 -14.16 -11.89
C PRO A 42 0.30 -15.41 -11.26
N GLU A 43 0.98 -16.05 -10.31
CA GLU A 43 0.51 -17.29 -9.67
C GLU A 43 -0.32 -17.02 -8.40
N GLY A 44 -0.32 -15.78 -7.90
CA GLY A 44 -1.09 -15.36 -6.73
C GLY A 44 -0.47 -15.82 -5.42
N VAL A 45 0.86 -16.04 -5.41
CA VAL A 45 1.62 -16.29 -4.20
C VAL A 45 1.53 -15.06 -3.29
N THR A 46 0.81 -15.21 -2.19
CA THR A 46 0.48 -14.09 -1.33
C THR A 46 1.71 -13.64 -0.55
N THR A 47 2.39 -12.58 -0.98
CA THR A 47 3.40 -11.91 -0.17
C THR A 47 2.74 -11.31 1.08
N ALA A 48 3.26 -11.64 2.26
CA ALA A 48 2.68 -11.16 3.53
C ALA A 48 3.46 -10.01 4.18
N ASN A 49 4.76 -9.94 3.96
CA ASN A 49 5.62 -8.92 4.55
C ASN A 49 6.75 -8.56 3.60
N ILE A 50 7.12 -7.27 3.59
CA ILE A 50 8.30 -6.77 2.90
C ILE A 50 9.20 -5.98 3.85
N ARG A 51 10.52 -6.08 3.64
CA ARG A 51 11.56 -5.29 4.28
C ARG A 51 12.59 -4.85 3.23
N LEU A 52 13.19 -3.69 3.46
CA LEU A 52 14.30 -3.19 2.66
C LEU A 52 15.52 -3.09 3.57
N ALA A 53 16.65 -3.62 3.12
CA ALA A 53 17.95 -3.45 3.76
C ALA A 53 19.09 -3.87 2.83
N ASP A 54 20.24 -3.23 2.98
CA ASP A 54 21.52 -3.68 2.45
C ASP A 54 22.14 -4.71 3.41
N LEU A 55 21.92 -6.00 3.13
CA LEU A 55 22.41 -7.10 3.95
C LEU A 55 23.81 -7.57 3.53
N ASP A 56 24.21 -7.33 2.28
CA ASP A 56 25.52 -7.73 1.74
C ASP A 56 26.59 -6.62 1.82
N GLY A 57 26.20 -5.41 2.22
CA GLY A 57 27.08 -4.27 2.50
C GLY A 57 27.55 -3.54 1.24
N ASN A 58 26.84 -3.67 0.12
CA ASN A 58 27.23 -3.07 -1.16
C ASN A 58 26.72 -1.62 -1.35
N GLY A 59 25.92 -1.11 -0.42
CA GLY A 59 25.33 0.22 -0.42
C GLY A 59 23.98 0.34 -1.13
N VAL A 60 23.38 -0.78 -1.55
CA VAL A 60 22.09 -0.85 -2.23
C VAL A 60 21.13 -1.70 -1.41
N ASP A 61 19.96 -1.14 -1.07
CA ASP A 61 18.93 -1.89 -0.36
C ASP A 61 18.36 -3.01 -1.24
N GLU A 62 18.23 -4.19 -0.65
CA GLU A 62 17.59 -5.36 -1.24
C GLU A 62 16.17 -5.49 -0.66
N ILE A 63 15.24 -6.06 -1.42
CA ILE A 63 13.86 -6.28 -0.97
C ILE A 63 13.73 -7.71 -0.46
N PHE A 64 13.38 -7.88 0.81
CA PHE A 64 13.09 -9.18 1.40
C PHE A 64 11.59 -9.36 1.55
N ALA A 65 11.04 -10.42 0.96
CA ALA A 65 9.62 -10.71 0.96
C ALA A 65 9.34 -12.09 1.57
N THR A 66 8.28 -12.19 2.38
CA THR A 66 7.83 -13.48 2.93
C THR A 66 6.68 -14.05 2.12
N HIS A 67 6.75 -15.33 1.80
CA HIS A 67 5.71 -16.09 1.11
C HIS A 67 5.18 -17.20 2.04
N PRO A 68 4.12 -16.94 2.84
CA PRO A 68 3.65 -17.88 3.85
C PRO A 68 3.22 -19.23 3.30
N LEU A 69 2.58 -19.23 2.12
CA LEU A 69 2.04 -20.46 1.52
C LEU A 69 3.14 -21.39 0.99
N ASP A 70 4.29 -20.82 0.62
CA ASP A 70 5.43 -21.57 0.11
C ASP A 70 6.45 -21.89 1.20
N GLY A 71 6.33 -21.27 2.38
CA GLY A 71 7.29 -21.44 3.46
C GLY A 71 8.66 -20.86 3.11
N THR A 72 8.70 -19.77 2.34
CA THR A 72 9.95 -19.17 1.84
C THR A 72 10.06 -17.69 2.18
N ILE A 73 11.31 -17.22 2.17
CA ILE A 73 11.68 -15.81 2.15
C ILE A 73 12.48 -15.60 0.87
N THR A 74 12.11 -14.60 0.09
CA THR A 74 12.84 -14.21 -1.11
C THR A 74 13.64 -12.93 -0.87
N ARG A 75 14.69 -12.77 -1.66
CA ARG A 75 15.47 -11.55 -1.79
C ARG A 75 15.42 -11.10 -3.25
N THR A 76 15.05 -9.85 -3.45
CA THR A 76 15.05 -9.20 -4.75
C THR A 76 16.10 -8.10 -4.78
N ILE A 77 16.96 -8.18 -5.79
CA ILE A 77 17.95 -7.15 -6.10
C ILE A 77 17.45 -6.44 -7.37
N CYS A 78 17.34 -5.12 -7.30
CA CYS A 78 16.93 -4.29 -8.42
C CYS A 78 18.11 -3.44 -8.91
N ASP A 79 18.29 -3.39 -10.23
CA ASP A 79 19.17 -2.44 -10.89
C ASP A 79 18.37 -1.46 -11.78
N GLU A 80 19.04 -0.67 -12.62
CA GLU A 80 18.39 0.32 -13.47
C GLU A 80 17.39 -0.28 -14.48
N ASN A 81 17.49 -1.58 -14.80
CA ASN A 81 16.75 -2.23 -15.88
C ASN A 81 15.85 -3.36 -15.39
N GLU A 82 16.23 -4.08 -14.33
CA GLU A 82 15.52 -5.27 -13.88
C GLU A 82 15.57 -5.48 -12.36
N CYS A 83 14.57 -6.22 -11.86
CA CYS A 83 14.54 -6.74 -10.50
C CYS A 83 14.56 -8.26 -10.58
N ILE A 84 15.55 -8.88 -9.94
CA ILE A 84 15.72 -10.34 -9.93
C ILE A 84 15.39 -10.85 -8.53
N GLU A 85 14.29 -11.60 -8.41
CA GLU A 85 13.89 -12.28 -7.19
C GLU A 85 14.52 -13.67 -7.10
N GLN A 86 15.01 -14.03 -5.92
CA GLN A 86 15.64 -15.31 -5.62
C GLN A 86 15.18 -15.82 -4.25
N VAL A 87 15.08 -17.14 -4.08
CA VAL A 87 14.86 -17.73 -2.75
C VAL A 87 16.07 -17.43 -1.87
N PHE A 88 15.84 -16.70 -0.79
CA PHE A 88 16.85 -16.38 0.22
C PHE A 88 16.93 -17.47 1.28
N ASP A 89 15.77 -17.90 1.79
CA ASP A 89 15.67 -18.98 2.77
C ASP A 89 14.33 -19.73 2.62
N GLN A 90 14.27 -20.98 3.09
CA GLN A 90 13.12 -21.86 2.90
C GLN A 90 12.96 -22.90 4.02
N GLY A 91 11.78 -23.52 4.08
CA GLY A 91 11.47 -24.58 5.06
C GLY A 91 10.71 -24.08 6.28
N PHE A 92 10.18 -22.86 6.22
CA PHE A 92 9.25 -22.32 7.19
C PHE A 92 7.86 -22.93 7.03
N ILE A 93 7.03 -22.89 8.06
CA ILE A 93 5.63 -23.36 7.98
C ILE A 93 4.74 -22.27 7.36
N ALA A 94 4.86 -21.05 7.87
CA ALA A 94 4.17 -19.85 7.40
C ALA A 94 4.88 -18.58 7.95
N PRO A 95 5.93 -18.09 7.28
CA PRO A 95 6.65 -16.88 7.70
C PRO A 95 5.78 -15.65 7.46
N VAL A 96 5.44 -14.90 8.51
CA VAL A 96 4.47 -13.79 8.42
C VAL A 96 5.03 -12.41 8.74
N ARG A 97 6.14 -12.33 9.47
CA ARG A 97 6.73 -11.06 9.84
C ARG A 97 8.23 -11.17 9.96
N THR A 98 8.92 -10.18 9.41
CA THR A 98 10.37 -10.09 9.53
C THR A 98 10.80 -8.78 10.17
N HIS A 99 12.02 -8.78 10.71
CA HIS A 99 12.73 -7.58 11.10
C HIS A 99 14.21 -7.74 10.72
N ILE A 100 14.84 -6.63 10.36
CA ILE A 100 16.24 -6.62 9.94
C ILE A 100 17.00 -5.74 10.92
N VAL A 101 18.00 -6.32 11.59
CA VAL A 101 18.77 -5.67 12.67
C VAL A 101 20.08 -6.41 12.93
N ASP A 102 21.14 -5.65 13.21
CA ASP A 102 22.38 -6.18 13.81
C ASP A 102 22.11 -6.46 15.30
N LEU A 103 22.09 -7.75 15.67
CA LEU A 103 21.67 -8.19 17.00
C LEU A 103 22.79 -8.18 18.03
N ASP A 104 24.03 -8.35 17.59
CA ASP A 104 25.21 -8.52 18.43
C ASP A 104 26.30 -7.47 18.22
N ASP A 105 26.02 -6.44 17.42
CA ASP A 105 26.88 -5.28 17.16
C ASP A 105 28.23 -5.71 16.54
N ASP A 106 28.19 -6.76 15.72
CA ASP A 106 29.36 -7.28 15.00
C ASP A 106 29.51 -6.67 13.59
N GLY A 107 28.58 -5.79 13.21
CA GLY A 107 28.51 -5.13 11.92
C GLY A 107 27.79 -5.93 10.84
N PHE A 108 27.28 -7.12 11.16
CA PHE A 108 26.49 -7.94 10.26
C PHE A 108 25.02 -7.90 10.65
N THR A 109 24.19 -7.50 9.69
CA THR A 109 22.77 -7.40 9.92
C THR A 109 22.12 -8.78 9.73
N ALA A 110 21.22 -9.15 10.64
CA ALA A 110 20.46 -10.39 10.58
C ALA A 110 18.98 -10.14 10.22
N ILE A 111 18.34 -11.16 9.63
CA ILE A 111 16.88 -11.20 9.48
C ILE A 111 16.28 -12.07 10.58
N ILE A 112 15.36 -11.48 11.36
CA ILE A 112 14.57 -12.16 12.38
C ILE A 112 13.22 -12.50 11.74
N VAL A 113 12.82 -13.77 11.82
CA VAL A 113 11.60 -14.28 11.20
C VAL A 113 10.64 -14.78 12.27
N ALA A 114 9.40 -14.30 12.23
CA ALA A 114 8.29 -14.91 12.97
C ALA A 114 7.55 -15.88 12.04
N ASP A 115 7.68 -17.16 12.34
CA ASP A 115 7.03 -18.27 11.64
C ASP A 115 5.80 -18.75 12.42
N LEU A 116 4.67 -18.94 11.74
CA LEU A 116 3.46 -19.52 12.33
C LEU A 116 3.48 -21.04 12.16
N GLY A 117 4.05 -21.72 13.16
CA GLY A 117 4.10 -23.18 13.30
C GLY A 117 3.22 -23.73 14.42
#